data_AF-H9GP82-F1
#
_entry.id   AF-H9GP82-F1
#
_cell.length_a   1.000
_cell.length_b   1.000
_cell.length_c   1.000
_cell.angle_alpha   90.00
_cell.angle_beta   90.00
_cell.angle_gamma   90.00
#
_symmetry.space_group_name_H-M   'P 1'
#
loop_
_entity.id
_entity.type
_entity.pdbx_description
1 polymer ?
#
loop_
_entity_poly.entity_id
_entity_poly.type
_entity_poly.pdbx_seq_one_letter_code
_entity_poly.pdbx_strand_id
1 'polypeptide(L)'
;MLIILFFLSCSCSEMSSSEFLKNKEIEQVSFVDKVRLRYQQMPGEQEGENGTSQQHPHLLEALYQLANLGLPLDKLWESLRTGFPFHQKVTELESRQQTLENIVSVLSRELGRREGVSGVTLGEAMARIIYLEQKVEQQDSLLAVKDVMISNLASRIHTLEQTTYDGCLLWKIPEVGLRSREARTGNRPACYSPAFYTSRYGYKVCLKVFLNGEGTGTGTHLSLFLVLMKGEYDFQLKWPFRHKVTFTLLDQDNKQHISTSFRPLESSSSFQRPVNETNVASGLPEFCPLNVLHSPRTSYICNDTLAIQAVIDMKA
;
A
#
# COMPACT_ATOMS: atom_id res chain seq x y z
N MET A 1 -24.63 11.87 3.65
CA MET A 1 -23.47 12.75 3.36
C MET A 1 -22.60 12.01 2.35
N LEU A 2 -22.62 12.47 1.09
CA LEU A 2 -21.91 11.89 -0.05
C LEU A 2 -20.38 11.93 0.18
N ILE A 3 -19.68 10.82 -0.07
CA ILE A 3 -18.29 10.86 -0.55
C ILE A 3 -18.19 9.96 -1.77
N ILE A 4 -17.61 10.55 -2.79
CA ILE A 4 -17.62 10.24 -4.21
C ILE A 4 -16.59 9.13 -4.50
N LEU A 5 -17.05 8.01 -5.08
CA LEU A 5 -16.21 7.03 -5.76
C LEU A 5 -15.89 7.56 -7.17
N PHE A 6 -14.88 8.41 -7.26
CA PHE A 6 -14.13 8.68 -8.49
C PHE A 6 -12.76 8.01 -8.31
N PHE A 7 -12.54 6.84 -8.93
CA PHE A 7 -11.19 6.41 -9.23
C PHE A 7 -11.07 6.12 -10.71
N LEU A 8 -10.11 6.84 -11.28
CA LEU A 8 -9.74 6.87 -12.67
C LEU A 8 -9.37 5.48 -13.19
N SER A 9 -9.93 5.18 -14.36
CA SER A 9 -9.27 4.40 -15.41
C SER A 9 -7.90 5.02 -15.70
N CYS A 10 -6.83 4.43 -15.16
CA CYS A 10 -5.46 4.75 -15.54
C CYS A 10 -4.85 3.54 -16.27
N SER A 11 -4.39 3.82 -17.48
CA SER A 11 -3.75 2.92 -18.42
C SER A 11 -2.63 2.09 -17.79
N CYS A 12 -2.73 0.77 -17.87
CA CYS A 12 -1.62 -0.14 -17.55
C CYS A 12 -0.65 -0.19 -18.73
N SER A 13 0.33 0.72 -18.71
CA SER A 13 1.62 0.48 -19.34
C SER A 13 2.47 -0.32 -18.36
N GLU A 14 2.96 -1.48 -18.79
CA GLU A 14 3.91 -2.30 -18.03
C GLU A 14 5.16 -1.48 -17.70
N MET A 15 5.31 -1.10 -16.43
CA MET A 15 6.59 -0.64 -15.87
C MET A 15 7.10 -1.69 -14.89
N SER A 16 8.30 -2.17 -15.17
CA SER A 16 9.06 -3.19 -14.42
C SER A 16 9.18 -2.84 -12.93
N SER A 17 8.88 -3.82 -12.08
CA SER A 17 8.95 -3.75 -10.60
C SER A 17 10.36 -3.52 -10.02
N SER A 18 11.38 -3.30 -10.86
CA SER A 18 12.78 -3.11 -10.45
C SER A 18 13.19 -1.65 -10.23
N GLU A 19 12.41 -0.66 -10.67
CA GLU A 19 12.78 0.77 -10.55
C GLU A 19 12.14 1.50 -9.35
N PHE A 20 11.17 0.91 -8.67
CA PHE A 20 10.56 1.49 -7.46
C PHE A 20 11.36 1.22 -6.18
N LEU A 21 12.35 0.33 -6.22
CA LEU A 21 13.13 -0.11 -5.05
C LEU A 21 14.49 0.58 -4.89
N LYS A 22 14.81 1.61 -5.69
CA LYS A 22 16.12 2.30 -5.61
C LYS A 22 16.12 3.71 -5.03
N ASN A 23 14.96 4.32 -4.73
CA ASN A 23 14.91 5.70 -4.23
C ASN A 23 14.33 5.83 -2.82
N LYS A 24 14.90 5.08 -1.87
CA LYS A 24 14.65 5.30 -0.43
C LYS A 24 15.83 4.88 0.43
N GLU A 25 16.99 5.49 0.21
CA GLU A 25 17.98 5.62 1.28
C GLU A 25 17.45 6.68 2.27
N ILE A 26 16.89 6.22 3.38
CA ILE A 26 16.59 7.05 4.55
C ILE A 26 17.41 6.44 5.69
N GLU A 27 18.36 7.23 6.18
CA GLU A 27 19.33 6.93 7.22
C GLU A 27 18.67 6.29 8.45
N GLN A 28 19.15 5.10 8.84
CA GLN A 28 18.85 4.51 10.13
C GLN A 28 19.68 5.21 11.22
N VAL A 29 19.09 6.20 11.88
CA VAL A 29 19.61 6.71 13.15
C VAL A 29 19.20 5.73 14.25
N SER A 30 20.19 5.22 14.98
CA SER A 30 19.97 4.24 16.05
C SER A 30 19.13 4.83 17.19
N PHE A 31 18.31 3.99 17.82
CA PHE A 31 17.47 4.34 18.97
C PHE A 31 18.26 4.95 20.14
N VAL A 32 19.55 4.64 20.25
CA VAL A 32 20.45 5.10 21.31
C VAL A 32 20.69 6.62 21.22
N ASP A 33 20.72 7.19 20.02
CA ASP A 33 20.98 8.62 19.81
C ASP A 33 19.78 9.51 20.15
N LYS A 34 18.55 8.98 19.98
CA LYS A 34 17.31 9.69 20.39
C LYS A 34 17.11 9.72 21.90
N VAL A 35 17.59 8.71 22.62
CA VAL A 35 17.50 8.66 24.09
C VAL A 35 18.52 9.60 24.73
N ARG A 36 19.72 9.73 24.16
CA ARG A 36 20.78 10.64 24.66
C ARG A 36 20.40 12.12 24.56
N LEU A 37 19.67 12.51 23.51
CA LEU A 37 19.26 13.91 23.30
C LEU A 37 18.11 14.36 24.21
N ARG A 38 17.38 13.45 24.86
CA ARG A 38 16.28 13.79 25.78
C ARG A 38 16.69 13.91 27.25
N TYR A 39 17.87 13.44 27.62
CA TYR A 39 18.37 13.48 29.01
C TYR A 39 19.29 14.67 29.32
N GLN A 40 19.53 15.57 28.37
CA GLN A 40 20.34 16.79 28.57
C GLN A 40 19.55 18.09 28.75
N GLN A 41 18.22 18.03 28.88
CA GLN A 41 17.39 19.22 29.07
C GLN A 41 16.41 19.05 30.24
N MET A 42 16.88 19.24 31.46
CA MET A 42 16.14 19.93 32.52
C MET A 42 17.14 20.72 33.40
N PRO A 43 16.80 21.95 33.84
CA PRO A 43 17.71 22.86 34.53
C PRO A 43 17.87 22.49 36.02
N GLY A 44 19.00 22.87 36.59
CA GLY A 44 19.37 22.56 37.97
C GLY A 44 18.57 23.28 39.05
N GLU A 45 18.51 22.64 40.22
CA GLU A 45 18.28 23.22 41.53
C GLU A 45 19.44 22.73 42.41
N GLN A 46 20.53 23.51 42.45
CA GLN A 46 20.90 24.36 43.59
C GLN A 46 21.20 23.56 44.86
N GLU A 47 22.48 23.21 44.98
CA GLU A 47 23.14 22.93 46.25
C GLU A 47 22.97 24.14 47.17
N GLY A 48 22.16 23.97 48.21
CA GLY A 48 22.08 24.90 49.33
C GLY A 48 23.34 24.76 50.18
N GLU A 49 24.14 25.83 50.16
CA GLU A 49 25.19 26.15 51.12
C GLU A 49 24.74 25.87 52.56
N ASN A 50 25.59 25.21 53.35
CA ASN A 50 25.62 25.41 54.78
C ASN A 50 26.97 25.00 55.35
N GLY A 51 27.62 25.92 56.05
CA GLY A 51 28.69 25.58 56.99
C GLY A 51 30.00 26.36 56.84
N THR A 52 29.90 27.69 56.87
CA THR A 52 30.92 28.66 57.28
C THR A 52 32.09 28.08 58.12
N SER A 53 33.24 27.84 57.48
CA SER A 53 34.54 27.78 58.16
C SER A 53 35.12 29.18 58.24
N GLN A 54 34.59 30.00 59.15
CA GLN A 54 35.25 31.22 59.61
C GLN A 54 35.24 31.21 61.13
N GLN A 55 36.17 30.44 61.71
CA GLN A 55 36.47 30.54 63.13
C GLN A 55 37.34 31.77 63.37
N HIS A 56 36.85 32.61 64.29
CA HIS A 56 37.50 33.79 64.85
C HIS A 56 39.04 33.65 64.94
N PRO A 57 39.84 34.42 64.16
CA PRO A 57 41.30 34.41 64.31
C PRO A 57 41.71 34.87 65.72
N HIS A 58 40.85 35.62 66.40
CA HIS A 58 41.04 36.05 67.80
C HIS A 58 40.89 34.91 68.81
N LEU A 59 40.09 33.87 68.52
CA LEU A 59 40.02 32.67 69.37
C LEU A 59 41.27 31.81 69.19
N LEU A 60 41.84 31.73 67.98
CA LEU A 60 43.08 31.01 67.74
C LEU A 60 44.28 31.71 68.41
N GLU A 61 44.32 33.05 68.36
CA GLU A 61 45.33 33.85 69.06
C GLU A 61 45.18 33.73 70.60
N ALA A 62 43.95 33.77 71.12
CA ALA A 62 43.68 33.55 72.55
C ALA A 62 44.02 32.11 72.99
N LEU A 63 43.82 31.12 72.12
CA LEU A 63 44.21 29.73 72.36
C LEU A 63 45.73 29.54 72.32
N TYR A 64 46.46 30.25 71.47
CA TYR A 64 47.93 30.26 71.49
C TYR A 64 48.50 30.92 72.75
N GLN A 65 47.86 31.99 73.23
CA GLN A 65 48.21 32.63 74.51
C GLN A 65 47.88 31.76 75.73
N LEU A 66 46.79 30.98 75.68
CA LEU A 66 46.44 30.00 76.70
C LEU A 66 47.28 28.71 76.63
N ALA A 67 47.77 28.32 75.45
CA ALA A 67 48.63 27.15 75.26
C ALA A 67 50.08 27.37 75.74
N ASN A 68 50.55 28.63 75.78
CA ASN A 68 51.87 28.99 76.31
C ASN A 68 51.91 29.15 77.84
N LEU A 69 50.75 29.19 78.49
CA LEU A 69 50.62 28.97 79.93
C LEU A 69 50.43 27.47 80.09
N GLY A 70 51.44 26.74 80.56
CA GLY A 70 51.41 25.27 80.77
C GLY A 70 50.33 24.83 81.77
N LEU A 71 49.07 24.97 81.38
CA LEU A 71 47.88 24.57 82.09
C LEU A 71 47.45 23.20 81.56
N PRO A 72 47.09 22.25 82.44
CA PRO A 72 46.74 20.89 82.05
C PRO A 72 45.33 20.88 81.43
N LEU A 73 45.23 21.25 80.16
CA LEU A 73 44.00 21.20 79.37
C LEU A 73 43.36 19.80 79.37
N ASP A 74 44.15 18.75 79.52
CA ASP A 74 43.70 17.35 79.62
C ASP A 74 42.82 17.12 80.86
N LYS A 75 43.12 17.77 81.99
CA LYS A 75 42.35 17.65 83.24
C LYS A 75 41.04 18.42 83.20
N LEU A 76 41.01 19.54 82.49
CA LEU A 76 39.78 20.29 82.23
C LEU A 76 38.88 19.54 81.24
N TRP A 77 39.46 18.86 80.25
CA TRP A 77 38.68 18.06 79.31
C TRP A 77 38.07 16.82 79.99
N GLU A 78 38.82 16.17 80.88
CA GLU A 78 38.33 15.10 81.76
C GLU A 78 37.22 15.58 82.71
N SER A 79 37.33 16.80 83.27
CA SER A 79 36.31 17.35 84.16
C SER A 79 35.04 17.78 83.43
N LEU A 80 35.14 18.23 82.18
CA LEU A 80 33.98 18.51 81.33
C LEU A 80 33.31 17.23 80.79
N ARG A 81 34.10 16.16 80.55
CA ARG A 81 33.62 14.83 80.13
C ARG A 81 32.66 14.19 81.15
N THR A 82 32.80 14.52 82.42
CA THR A 82 32.00 13.93 83.52
C THR A 82 30.67 14.66 83.79
N GLY A 83 30.41 15.79 83.13
CA GLY A 83 29.31 16.72 83.51
C GLY A 83 28.05 16.72 82.64
N PHE A 84 27.95 15.97 81.55
CA PHE A 84 26.80 16.05 80.64
C PHE A 84 26.22 14.68 80.26
N PRO A 85 24.88 14.51 80.20
CA PRO A 85 24.19 13.27 79.79
C PRO A 85 24.28 13.01 78.27
N PHE A 86 25.36 13.45 77.64
CA PHE A 86 25.62 13.31 76.22
C PHE A 86 25.84 11.84 75.86
N HIS A 87 26.57 11.08 76.67
CA HIS A 87 26.92 9.70 76.34
C HIS A 87 25.69 8.75 76.27
N GLN A 88 24.71 8.96 77.14
CA GLN A 88 23.48 8.16 77.14
C GLN A 88 22.55 8.51 75.96
N LYS A 89 22.45 9.81 75.61
CA LYS A 89 21.71 10.23 74.41
C LYS A 89 22.41 9.82 73.12
N VAL A 90 23.74 9.82 73.09
CA VAL A 90 24.53 9.35 71.95
C VAL A 90 24.31 7.86 71.72
N THR A 91 24.39 7.04 72.77
CA THR A 91 24.14 5.58 72.66
C THR A 91 22.68 5.26 72.28
N GLU A 92 21.71 6.03 72.75
CA GLU A 92 20.31 5.91 72.32
C GLU A 92 20.12 6.31 70.85
N LEU A 93 20.75 7.40 70.41
CA LEU A 93 20.71 7.86 69.02
C LEU A 93 21.41 6.87 68.08
N GLU A 94 22.52 6.28 68.49
CA GLU A 94 23.23 5.22 67.75
C GLU A 94 22.33 3.96 67.59
N SER A 95 21.63 3.55 68.64
CA SER A 95 20.67 2.45 68.57
C SER A 95 19.47 2.75 67.64
N ARG A 96 18.95 3.99 67.68
CA ARG A 96 17.90 4.45 66.77
C ARG A 96 18.40 4.53 65.33
N GLN A 97 19.62 5.00 65.12
CA GLN A 97 20.27 5.02 63.80
C GLN A 97 20.42 3.61 63.25
N GLN A 98 20.91 2.66 64.05
CA GLN A 98 21.01 1.26 63.65
C GLN A 98 19.66 0.66 63.27
N THR A 99 18.60 1.02 64.00
CA THR A 99 17.24 0.57 63.72
C THR A 99 16.73 1.15 62.39
N LEU A 100 16.99 2.44 62.13
CA LEU A 100 16.65 3.09 60.87
C LEU A 100 17.42 2.51 59.69
N GLU A 101 18.71 2.24 59.85
CA GLU A 101 19.54 1.59 58.84
C GLU A 101 19.03 0.17 58.51
N ASN A 102 18.61 -0.58 59.53
CA ASN A 102 18.00 -1.90 59.34
C ASN A 102 16.66 -1.79 58.59
N ILE A 103 15.81 -0.82 58.93
CA ILE A 103 14.54 -0.59 58.23
C ILE A 103 14.78 -0.19 56.77
N VAL A 104 15.73 0.73 56.52
CA VAL A 104 16.12 1.16 55.17
C VAL A 104 16.63 -0.05 54.39
N SER A 105 17.49 -0.88 54.97
CA SER A 105 17.98 -2.11 54.32
C SER A 105 16.85 -3.06 53.92
N VAL A 106 15.89 -3.31 54.81
CA VAL A 106 14.73 -4.18 54.53
C VAL A 106 13.83 -3.57 53.46
N LEU A 107 13.55 -2.27 53.53
CA LEU A 107 12.74 -1.56 52.54
C LEU A 107 13.44 -1.52 51.18
N SER A 108 14.74 -1.26 51.12
CA SER A 108 15.54 -1.31 49.89
C SER A 108 15.54 -2.71 49.26
N ARG A 109 15.62 -3.76 50.09
CA ARG A 109 15.54 -5.15 49.62
C ARG A 109 14.14 -5.47 49.07
N GLU A 110 13.09 -4.98 49.72
CA GLU A 110 11.71 -5.26 49.32
C GLU A 110 11.29 -4.43 48.09
N LEU A 111 11.78 -3.19 47.96
CA LEU A 111 11.63 -2.36 46.77
C LEU A 111 12.34 -3.00 45.56
N GLY A 112 13.59 -3.44 45.72
CA GLY A 112 14.31 -4.13 44.64
C GLY A 112 13.66 -5.44 44.20
N ARG A 113 13.03 -6.18 45.12
CA ARG A 113 12.23 -7.38 44.80
C ARG A 113 10.97 -7.05 43.99
N ARG A 114 10.25 -5.99 44.34
CA ARG A 114 9.03 -5.56 43.62
C ARG A 114 9.36 -5.02 42.23
N GLU A 115 10.42 -4.24 42.09
CA GLU A 115 10.87 -3.73 40.78
C GLU A 115 11.36 -4.85 39.86
N GLY A 116 12.08 -5.85 40.38
CA GLY A 116 12.58 -6.98 39.59
C GLY A 116 11.47 -7.89 39.05
N VAL A 117 10.49 -8.25 39.88
CA VAL A 117 9.39 -9.14 39.46
C VAL A 117 8.42 -8.42 38.50
N SER A 118 8.15 -7.13 38.72
CA SER A 118 7.29 -6.33 37.85
C SER A 118 8.00 -5.94 36.53
N GLY A 119 9.31 -5.68 36.56
CA GLY A 119 10.10 -5.35 35.38
C GLY A 119 10.30 -6.52 34.41
N VAL A 120 10.51 -7.74 34.93
CA VAL A 120 10.64 -8.95 34.10
C VAL A 120 9.33 -9.28 33.39
N THR A 121 8.20 -9.22 34.12
CA THR A 121 6.86 -9.47 33.56
C THR A 121 6.44 -8.38 32.56
N LEU A 122 6.81 -7.13 32.81
CA LEU A 122 6.61 -6.02 31.86
C LEU A 122 7.46 -6.20 30.59
N GLY A 123 8.72 -6.61 30.73
CA GLY A 123 9.61 -6.88 29.59
C GLY A 123 9.09 -8.01 28.70
N GLU A 124 8.59 -9.09 29.30
CA GLU A 124 7.94 -10.20 28.57
C GLU A 124 6.67 -9.74 27.85
N ALA A 125 5.83 -8.92 28.50
CA ALA A 125 4.63 -8.35 27.90
C ALA A 125 4.97 -7.42 26.72
N MET A 126 5.99 -6.57 26.86
CA MET A 126 6.46 -5.68 25.79
C MET A 126 7.02 -6.48 24.60
N ALA A 127 7.83 -7.51 24.84
CA ALA A 127 8.33 -8.38 23.78
C ALA A 127 7.19 -9.10 23.05
N ARG A 128 6.14 -9.50 23.79
CA ARG A 128 4.95 -10.11 23.19
C ARG A 128 4.15 -9.13 22.35
N ILE A 129 4.02 -7.87 22.78
CA ILE A 129 3.35 -6.81 22.03
C ILE A 129 4.07 -6.58 20.70
N ILE A 130 5.39 -6.38 20.71
CA ILE A 130 6.18 -6.17 19.49
C ILE A 130 6.04 -7.35 18.52
N TYR A 131 6.08 -8.58 19.03
CA TYR A 131 5.87 -9.77 18.21
C TYR A 131 4.47 -9.82 17.58
N LEU A 132 3.43 -9.46 18.35
CA LEU A 132 2.06 -9.43 17.85
C LEU A 132 1.85 -8.31 16.85
N GLU A 133 2.41 -7.12 17.07
CA GLU A 133 2.40 -6.00 16.12
C GLU A 133 3.03 -6.41 14.79
N GLN A 134 4.22 -7.03 14.82
CA GLN A 134 4.88 -7.55 13.62
C GLN A 134 4.01 -8.62 12.92
N LYS A 135 3.33 -9.48 13.69
CA LYS A 135 2.44 -10.50 13.14
C LYS A 135 1.19 -9.90 12.50
N VAL A 136 0.64 -8.83 13.08
CA VAL A 136 -0.48 -8.07 12.50
C VAL A 136 -0.04 -7.41 11.20
N GLU A 137 1.11 -6.73 11.18
CA GLU A 137 1.65 -6.10 9.97
C GLU A 137 1.90 -7.12 8.84
N GLN A 138 2.41 -8.31 9.19
CA GLN A 138 2.58 -9.41 8.24
C GLN A 138 1.22 -9.91 7.71
N GLN A 139 0.21 -10.02 8.57
CA GLN A 139 -1.14 -10.43 8.17
C GLN A 139 -1.79 -9.40 7.25
N ASP A 140 -1.67 -8.10 7.56
CA ASP A 140 -2.21 -7.02 6.73
C ASP A 140 -1.57 -7.01 5.34
N SER A 141 -0.25 -7.21 5.28
CA SER A 141 0.47 -7.35 4.00
C SER A 141 -0.04 -8.55 3.19
N LEU A 142 -0.28 -9.68 3.85
CA LEU A 142 -0.83 -10.88 3.20
C LEU A 142 -2.28 -10.67 2.73
N LEU A 143 -3.09 -9.97 3.51
CA LEU A 143 -4.47 -9.63 3.13
C LEU A 143 -4.48 -8.75 1.88
N ALA A 144 -3.63 -7.72 1.82
CA ALA A 144 -3.51 -6.86 0.64
C ALA A 144 -3.14 -7.66 -0.62
N VAL A 145 -2.21 -8.62 -0.52
CA VAL A 145 -1.85 -9.50 -1.64
C VAL A 145 -3.04 -10.40 -2.05
N LYS A 146 -3.78 -10.93 -1.07
CA LYS A 146 -4.97 -11.75 -1.34
C LYS A 146 -6.08 -10.95 -2.01
N ASP A 147 -6.32 -9.70 -1.61
CA ASP A 147 -7.33 -8.84 -2.22
C ASP A 147 -7.01 -8.58 -3.70
N VAL A 148 -5.73 -8.34 -4.03
CA VAL A 148 -5.27 -8.24 -5.42
C VAL A 148 -5.52 -9.55 -6.18
N MET A 149 -5.22 -10.70 -5.58
CA MET A 149 -5.47 -12.01 -6.19
C MET A 149 -6.96 -12.27 -6.42
N ILE A 150 -7.82 -11.93 -5.45
CA ILE A 150 -9.28 -12.07 -5.55
C ILE A 150 -9.80 -11.19 -6.68
N SER A 151 -9.35 -9.95 -6.78
CA SER A 151 -9.71 -9.03 -7.87
C SER A 151 -9.32 -9.61 -9.24
N ASN A 152 -8.10 -10.14 -9.36
CA ASN A 152 -7.64 -10.80 -10.58
C ASN A 152 -8.48 -12.03 -10.95
N LEU A 153 -8.83 -12.86 -9.97
CA LEU A 153 -9.69 -14.03 -10.18
C LEU A 153 -11.10 -13.63 -10.60
N ALA A 154 -11.69 -12.61 -9.96
CA ALA A 154 -13.00 -12.08 -10.33
C ALA A 154 -13.01 -11.55 -11.77
N SER A 155 -11.96 -10.81 -12.17
CA SER A 155 -11.79 -10.33 -13.56
C SER A 155 -11.67 -11.49 -14.56
N ARG A 156 -10.93 -12.55 -14.20
CA ARG A 156 -10.78 -13.74 -15.03
C ARG A 156 -12.09 -14.52 -15.17
N ILE A 157 -12.86 -14.66 -14.10
CA ILE A 157 -14.20 -15.29 -14.13
C ILE A 157 -15.12 -14.51 -15.06
N HIS A 158 -15.19 -13.19 -14.90
CA HIS A 158 -16.01 -12.34 -15.77
C HIS A 158 -15.66 -12.50 -17.26
N THR A 159 -14.36 -12.59 -17.56
CA THR A 159 -13.88 -12.84 -18.93
C THR A 159 -14.34 -14.20 -19.43
N LEU A 160 -14.25 -15.25 -18.60
CA LEU A 160 -14.66 -16.62 -18.97
C LEU A 160 -16.18 -16.73 -19.21
N GLU A 161 -17.00 -16.05 -18.42
CA GLU A 161 -18.46 -16.01 -18.59
C GLU A 161 -18.87 -15.41 -19.95
N GLN A 162 -18.05 -14.52 -20.51
CA GLN A 162 -18.30 -13.88 -21.81
C GLN A 162 -17.62 -14.61 -22.99
N THR A 163 -16.76 -15.61 -22.72
CA THR A 163 -16.07 -16.34 -23.79
C THR A 163 -16.99 -17.33 -24.48
N THR A 164 -17.03 -17.28 -25.81
CA THR A 164 -17.75 -18.22 -26.65
C THR A 164 -16.77 -19.07 -27.46
N TYR A 165 -17.23 -20.24 -27.92
CA TYR A 165 -16.40 -21.25 -28.60
C TYR A 165 -17.06 -21.81 -29.86
N ASP A 166 -17.96 -21.04 -30.48
CA ASP A 166 -18.74 -21.42 -31.66
C ASP A 166 -18.51 -20.42 -32.82
N GLY A 167 -17.50 -19.55 -32.70
CA GLY A 167 -17.22 -18.51 -33.68
C GLY A 167 -18.22 -17.35 -33.67
N CYS A 168 -19.14 -17.31 -32.70
CA CYS A 168 -20.12 -16.24 -32.56
C CYS A 168 -19.84 -15.42 -31.30
N LEU A 169 -19.77 -14.09 -31.42
CA LEU A 169 -19.70 -13.18 -30.28
C LEU A 169 -20.88 -12.23 -30.33
N LEU A 170 -21.57 -12.07 -29.20
CA LEU A 170 -22.50 -10.96 -28.95
C LEU A 170 -21.87 -10.02 -27.93
N TRP A 171 -21.50 -8.83 -28.37
CA TRP A 171 -20.81 -7.84 -27.56
C TRP A 171 -21.72 -6.65 -27.24
N LYS A 172 -22.06 -6.51 -25.96
CA LYS A 172 -22.74 -5.33 -25.42
C LYS A 172 -21.72 -4.32 -24.92
N ILE A 173 -21.76 -3.12 -25.48
CA ILE A 173 -20.92 -1.98 -25.09
C ILE A 173 -21.77 -1.03 -24.26
N PRO A 174 -21.52 -0.91 -22.94
CA PRO A 174 -22.19 0.06 -22.10
C PRO A 174 -21.54 1.44 -22.20
N GLU A 175 -22.25 2.46 -21.69
CA GLU A 175 -21.76 3.83 -21.51
C GLU A 175 -21.26 4.47 -22.81
N VAL A 176 -22.01 4.29 -23.90
CA VAL A 176 -21.63 4.71 -25.24
C VAL A 176 -21.39 6.22 -25.30
N GLY A 177 -22.17 7.03 -24.59
CA GLY A 177 -22.01 8.48 -24.52
C GLY A 177 -20.67 8.90 -23.91
N LEU A 178 -20.29 8.28 -22.79
CA LEU A 178 -18.98 8.52 -22.16
C LEU A 178 -17.84 8.08 -23.09
N ARG A 179 -17.90 6.85 -23.58
CA ARG A 179 -16.85 6.27 -24.45
C ARG A 179 -16.70 7.05 -25.76
N SER A 180 -17.79 7.53 -26.35
CA SER A 180 -17.75 8.37 -27.55
C SER A 180 -17.09 9.72 -27.28
N ARG A 181 -17.31 10.30 -26.09
CA ARG A 181 -16.63 11.54 -25.69
C ARG A 181 -15.13 11.30 -25.49
N GLU A 182 -14.74 10.23 -24.81
CA GLU A 182 -13.34 9.84 -24.62
C GLU A 182 -12.63 9.55 -25.95
N ALA A 183 -13.35 8.96 -26.91
CA ALA A 183 -12.81 8.68 -28.24
C ALA A 183 -12.57 9.97 -29.04
N ARG A 184 -13.46 10.97 -28.93
CA ARG A 184 -13.30 12.29 -29.56
C ARG A 184 -12.15 13.10 -28.99
N THR A 185 -11.90 13.00 -27.68
CA THR A 185 -10.78 13.71 -27.04
C THR A 185 -9.45 12.97 -27.16
N GLY A 186 -9.44 11.77 -27.76
CA GLY A 186 -8.24 10.94 -27.91
C GLY A 186 -7.77 10.25 -26.63
N ASN A 187 -8.48 10.42 -25.50
CA ASN A 187 -8.10 9.80 -24.22
C ASN A 187 -8.21 8.27 -24.28
N ARG A 188 -9.28 7.76 -24.91
CA ARG A 188 -9.50 6.33 -25.11
C ARG A 188 -10.19 6.09 -26.46
N PRO A 189 -9.43 6.03 -27.57
CA PRO A 189 -9.98 6.04 -28.92
C PRO A 189 -10.71 4.73 -29.31
N ALA A 190 -10.35 3.61 -28.69
CA ALA A 190 -10.89 2.29 -29.02
C ALA A 190 -11.37 1.51 -27.79
N CYS A 191 -12.35 0.64 -28.02
CA CYS A 191 -12.77 -0.39 -27.07
C CYS A 191 -12.44 -1.78 -27.63
N TYR A 192 -12.10 -2.71 -26.75
CA TYR A 192 -11.89 -4.12 -27.10
C TYR A 192 -13.03 -4.96 -26.54
N SER A 193 -13.46 -5.95 -27.30
CA SER A 193 -14.36 -6.99 -26.79
C SER A 193 -13.58 -8.00 -25.94
N PRO A 194 -14.28 -8.79 -25.13
CA PRO A 194 -13.74 -10.05 -24.63
C PRO A 194 -13.23 -10.91 -25.78
N ALA A 195 -12.23 -11.75 -25.49
CA ALA A 195 -11.75 -12.74 -26.44
C ALA A 195 -12.79 -13.85 -26.60
N PHE A 196 -12.95 -14.33 -27.83
CA PHE A 196 -13.77 -15.48 -28.16
C PHE A 196 -13.04 -16.40 -29.12
N TYR A 197 -13.55 -17.62 -29.26
CA TYR A 197 -12.92 -18.67 -30.05
C TYR A 197 -13.84 -19.15 -31.15
N THR A 198 -13.22 -19.53 -32.26
CA THR A 198 -13.92 -20.13 -33.40
C THR A 198 -14.39 -21.57 -33.15
N SER A 199 -13.71 -22.29 -32.25
CA SER A 199 -14.10 -23.61 -31.74
C SER A 199 -13.42 -23.85 -30.38
N ARG A 200 -13.70 -24.96 -29.68
CA ARG A 200 -13.05 -25.30 -28.39
C ARG A 200 -11.50 -25.26 -28.45
N TYR A 201 -10.94 -25.64 -29.59
CA TYR A 201 -9.49 -25.67 -29.86
C TYR A 201 -9.13 -24.81 -31.08
N GLY A 202 -9.93 -23.78 -31.35
CA GLY A 202 -9.85 -22.95 -32.55
C GLY A 202 -9.02 -21.68 -32.37
N TYR A 203 -9.06 -20.82 -33.40
CA TYR A 203 -8.46 -19.49 -33.37
C TYR A 203 -9.05 -18.65 -32.23
N LYS A 204 -8.17 -17.95 -31.50
CA LYS A 204 -8.53 -16.94 -30.50
C LYS A 204 -8.58 -15.56 -31.16
N VAL A 205 -9.68 -14.85 -30.95
CA VAL A 205 -9.92 -13.56 -31.59
C VAL A 205 -10.62 -12.59 -30.65
N CYS A 206 -10.53 -11.29 -30.92
CA CYS A 206 -11.38 -10.28 -30.30
C CYS A 206 -11.76 -9.20 -31.32
N LEU A 207 -12.71 -8.35 -30.96
CA LEU A 207 -13.11 -7.20 -31.75
C LEU A 207 -12.47 -5.93 -31.17
N LYS A 208 -12.15 -5.00 -32.06
CA LYS A 208 -11.72 -3.64 -31.72
C LYS A 208 -12.65 -2.65 -32.42
N VAL A 209 -13.31 -1.80 -31.65
CA VAL A 209 -14.24 -0.78 -32.17
C VAL A 209 -13.71 0.62 -31.86
N PHE A 210 -13.85 1.52 -32.82
CA PHE A 210 -13.60 2.95 -32.66
C PHE A 210 -14.93 3.68 -32.83
N LEU A 211 -15.48 4.17 -31.72
CA LEU A 211 -16.78 4.85 -31.72
C LEU A 211 -16.75 6.20 -32.45
N ASN A 212 -15.56 6.78 -32.61
CA ASN A 212 -15.34 8.01 -33.38
C ASN A 212 -14.53 7.76 -34.67
N GLY A 213 -14.49 6.51 -35.13
CA GLY A 213 -13.81 6.11 -36.35
C GLY A 213 -12.29 6.03 -36.27
N GLU A 214 -11.69 5.39 -37.26
CA GLU A 214 -10.26 5.20 -37.45
C GLU A 214 -9.94 5.19 -38.96
N GLY A 215 -8.77 5.67 -39.37
CA GLY A 215 -8.38 5.74 -40.78
C GLY A 215 -9.32 6.63 -41.60
N THR A 216 -9.85 6.11 -42.72
CA THR A 216 -10.76 6.86 -43.61
C THR A 216 -12.12 7.17 -42.96
N GLY A 217 -12.52 6.41 -41.94
CA GLY A 217 -13.75 6.62 -41.18
C GLY A 217 -13.65 7.61 -40.02
N THR A 218 -12.47 8.18 -39.77
CA THR A 218 -12.23 9.05 -38.60
C THR A 218 -13.21 10.22 -38.54
N GLY A 219 -13.90 10.36 -37.41
CA GLY A 219 -14.87 11.42 -37.12
C GLY A 219 -16.19 11.34 -37.90
N THR A 220 -16.35 10.37 -38.80
CA THR A 220 -17.52 10.27 -39.69
C THR A 220 -18.27 8.95 -39.54
N HIS A 221 -17.56 7.87 -39.25
CA HIS A 221 -18.10 6.52 -39.12
C HIS A 221 -17.66 5.89 -37.80
N LEU A 222 -18.43 4.91 -37.33
CA LEU A 222 -17.98 3.90 -36.40
C LEU A 222 -17.14 2.89 -37.18
N SER A 223 -15.93 2.60 -36.71
CA SER A 223 -15.03 1.62 -37.34
C SER A 223 -14.97 0.35 -36.50
N LEU A 224 -14.94 -0.81 -37.15
CA LEU A 224 -14.96 -2.11 -36.49
C LEU A 224 -13.95 -3.08 -37.12
N PHE A 225 -13.11 -3.67 -36.28
CA PHE A 225 -12.00 -4.52 -36.69
C PHE A 225 -11.99 -5.85 -35.94
N LEU A 226 -11.53 -6.89 -36.63
CA LEU A 226 -11.15 -8.17 -36.04
C LEU A 226 -9.66 -8.11 -35.66
N VAL A 227 -9.33 -8.68 -34.50
CA VAL A 227 -7.97 -8.87 -34.04
C VAL A 227 -7.74 -10.36 -33.80
N LEU A 228 -6.77 -10.94 -34.50
CA LEU A 228 -6.30 -12.28 -34.18
C LEU A 228 -5.38 -12.20 -32.96
N MET A 229 -5.62 -13.06 -31.98
CA MET A 229 -4.82 -13.16 -30.78
C MET A 229 -4.05 -14.48 -30.79
N LYS A 230 -2.90 -14.51 -30.11
CA LYS A 230 -2.15 -15.74 -29.91
C LYS A 230 -2.98 -16.77 -29.14
N GLY A 231 -3.28 -17.88 -29.79
CA GLY A 231 -4.03 -19.00 -29.23
C GLY A 231 -3.11 -20.10 -28.72
N GLU A 232 -3.58 -20.87 -27.74
CA GLU A 232 -2.87 -22.04 -27.21
C GLU A 232 -2.71 -23.14 -28.26
N TYR A 233 -3.70 -23.28 -29.16
CA TYR A 233 -3.78 -24.32 -30.18
C TYR A 233 -3.29 -23.88 -31.57
N ASP A 234 -2.65 -22.71 -31.68
CA ASP A 234 -2.21 -22.14 -32.96
C ASP A 234 -1.26 -23.06 -33.76
N PHE A 235 -0.61 -24.02 -33.09
CA PHE A 235 0.27 -25.02 -33.70
C PHE A 235 -0.47 -26.09 -34.52
N GLN A 236 -1.77 -26.31 -34.27
CA GLN A 236 -2.58 -27.28 -35.02
C GLN A 236 -3.48 -26.62 -36.08
N LEU A 237 -3.62 -25.30 -36.02
CA LEU A 237 -4.50 -24.54 -36.89
C LEU A 237 -3.85 -24.25 -38.25
N LYS A 238 -4.69 -24.06 -39.26
CA LYS A 238 -4.23 -23.75 -40.62
C LYS A 238 -4.00 -22.24 -40.75
N TRP A 239 -2.88 -21.85 -41.35
CA TRP A 239 -2.54 -20.46 -41.56
C TRP A 239 -2.26 -20.17 -43.04
N PRO A 240 -2.57 -18.96 -43.55
CA PRO A 240 -3.21 -17.84 -42.86
C PRO A 240 -4.70 -18.07 -42.55
N PHE A 241 -5.26 -17.28 -41.64
CA PHE A 241 -6.69 -17.29 -41.31
C PHE A 241 -7.53 -16.86 -42.53
N ARG A 242 -8.49 -17.70 -42.95
CA ARG A 242 -9.25 -17.56 -44.22
C ARG A 242 -10.78 -17.55 -44.05
N HIS A 243 -11.26 -17.64 -42.83
CA HIS A 243 -12.69 -17.78 -42.55
C HIS A 243 -13.43 -16.47 -42.82
N LYS A 244 -14.64 -16.55 -43.39
CA LYS A 244 -15.48 -15.37 -43.65
C LYS A 244 -15.90 -14.78 -42.31
N VAL A 245 -15.72 -13.48 -42.15
CA VAL A 245 -16.08 -12.74 -40.94
C VAL A 245 -17.27 -11.86 -41.28
N THR A 246 -18.33 -11.94 -40.48
CA THR A 246 -19.51 -11.09 -40.60
C THR A 246 -19.66 -10.27 -39.35
N PHE A 247 -19.70 -8.94 -39.50
CA PHE A 247 -20.03 -8.02 -38.44
C PHE A 247 -21.45 -7.53 -38.60
N THR A 248 -22.18 -7.46 -37.49
CA THR A 248 -23.55 -6.97 -37.46
C THR A 248 -23.71 -5.98 -36.32
N LEU A 249 -24.08 -4.75 -36.63
CA LEU A 249 -24.59 -3.80 -35.64
C LEU A 249 -26.08 -4.09 -35.43
N LEU A 250 -26.44 -4.41 -34.19
CA LEU A 250 -27.80 -4.78 -33.85
C LEU A 250 -28.65 -3.53 -33.58
N ASP A 251 -29.82 -3.54 -34.19
CA ASP A 251 -30.92 -2.63 -33.88
C ASP A 251 -31.74 -3.25 -32.75
N GLN A 252 -31.89 -2.54 -31.64
CA GLN A 252 -32.49 -3.08 -30.42
C GLN A 252 -34.03 -3.17 -30.49
N ASP A 253 -34.64 -2.53 -31.50
CA ASP A 253 -36.04 -2.77 -31.87
C ASP A 253 -36.21 -3.92 -32.86
N ASN A 254 -35.10 -4.55 -33.27
CA ASN A 254 -35.05 -5.66 -34.22
C ASN A 254 -35.71 -5.35 -35.59
N LYS A 255 -35.70 -4.08 -36.03
CA LYS A 255 -36.29 -3.67 -37.31
C LYS A 255 -35.27 -3.85 -38.44
N GLN A 256 -34.07 -3.28 -38.28
CA GLN A 256 -33.06 -3.31 -39.33
C GLN A 256 -31.65 -3.32 -38.76
N HIS A 257 -30.99 -4.47 -38.84
CA HIS A 257 -29.56 -4.58 -38.51
C HIS A 257 -28.68 -4.10 -39.67
N ILE A 258 -27.50 -3.57 -39.36
CA ILE A 258 -26.46 -3.28 -40.36
C ILE A 258 -25.45 -4.41 -40.34
N SER A 259 -25.34 -5.17 -41.42
CA SER A 259 -24.43 -6.31 -41.50
C SER A 259 -23.50 -6.19 -42.70
N THR A 260 -22.21 -6.39 -42.47
CA THR A 260 -21.17 -6.39 -43.50
C THR A 260 -20.21 -7.55 -43.26
N SER A 261 -19.90 -8.28 -44.32
CA SER A 261 -18.97 -9.40 -44.26
C SER A 261 -17.76 -9.19 -45.14
N PHE A 262 -16.61 -9.67 -44.71
CA PHE A 262 -15.39 -9.69 -45.50
C PHE A 262 -14.70 -11.06 -45.42
N ARG A 263 -13.85 -11.35 -46.40
CA ARG A 263 -12.94 -12.49 -46.36
C ARG A 263 -11.51 -11.98 -46.15
N PRO A 264 -10.79 -12.50 -45.14
CA PRO A 264 -9.37 -12.22 -44.93
C PRO A 264 -8.54 -12.41 -46.20
N LEU A 265 -7.62 -11.48 -46.45
CA LEU A 265 -6.68 -11.57 -47.57
C LEU A 265 -5.41 -12.31 -47.12
N GLU A 266 -5.01 -13.34 -47.87
CA GLU A 266 -3.85 -14.17 -47.52
C GLU A 266 -2.52 -13.39 -47.51
N SER A 267 -2.41 -12.33 -48.31
CA SER A 267 -1.24 -11.46 -48.38
C SER A 267 -1.10 -10.53 -47.17
N SER A 268 -2.16 -10.35 -46.38
CA SER A 268 -2.14 -9.44 -45.23
C SER A 268 -1.44 -10.08 -44.03
N SER A 269 -0.56 -9.31 -43.39
CA SER A 269 0.13 -9.70 -42.16
C SER A 269 -0.83 -9.88 -40.98
N SER A 270 -1.99 -9.19 -40.98
CA SER A 270 -3.02 -9.29 -39.94
C SER A 270 -3.57 -10.71 -39.74
N PHE A 271 -3.55 -11.53 -40.79
CA PHE A 271 -4.16 -12.87 -40.79
C PHE A 271 -3.12 -14.01 -40.75
N GLN A 272 -1.84 -13.68 -40.60
CA GLN A 272 -0.79 -14.66 -40.38
C GLN A 272 -0.84 -15.22 -38.96
N ARG A 273 -0.13 -16.33 -38.73
CA ARG A 273 0.00 -16.91 -37.39
C ARG A 273 0.56 -15.87 -36.41
N PRO A 274 -0.12 -15.58 -35.29
CA PRO A 274 0.38 -14.64 -34.29
C PRO A 274 1.72 -15.05 -33.71
N VAL A 275 2.67 -14.12 -33.74
CA VAL A 275 3.96 -14.24 -33.05
C VAL A 275 3.88 -13.57 -31.68
N ASN A 276 3.27 -12.39 -31.66
CA ASN A 276 2.97 -11.58 -30.47
C ASN A 276 1.57 -11.90 -29.93
N GLU A 277 1.21 -11.33 -28.78
CA GLU A 277 -0.12 -11.50 -28.16
C GLU A 277 -1.29 -11.17 -29.10
N THR A 278 -1.14 -10.13 -29.93
CA THR A 278 -2.13 -9.74 -30.92
C THR A 278 -1.49 -9.36 -32.25
N ASN A 279 -2.20 -9.63 -33.34
CA ASN A 279 -1.85 -9.13 -34.67
C ASN A 279 -2.40 -7.72 -34.91
N VAL A 280 -1.97 -7.09 -36.00
CA VAL A 280 -2.55 -5.84 -36.49
C VAL A 280 -4.03 -6.04 -36.82
N ALA A 281 -4.89 -5.18 -36.27
CA ALA A 281 -6.33 -5.24 -36.48
C ALA A 281 -6.71 -5.06 -37.96
N SER A 282 -7.71 -5.79 -38.44
CA SER A 282 -8.21 -5.69 -39.82
C SER A 282 -9.73 -5.77 -39.87
N GLY A 283 -10.36 -4.95 -40.70
CA GLY A 283 -11.82 -4.83 -40.74
C GLY A 283 -12.29 -3.63 -41.54
N LEU A 284 -13.28 -2.92 -41.03
CA LEU A 284 -14.09 -1.95 -41.75
C LEU A 284 -13.96 -0.56 -41.12
N PRO A 285 -13.12 0.33 -41.69
CA PRO A 285 -13.03 1.73 -41.27
C PRO A 285 -14.37 2.47 -41.36
N GLU A 286 -15.17 2.21 -42.40
CA GLU A 286 -16.44 2.88 -42.66
C GLU A 286 -17.62 1.92 -42.44
N PHE A 287 -17.71 1.33 -41.24
CA PHE A 287 -18.73 0.31 -40.97
C PHE A 287 -20.15 0.89 -40.82
N CYS A 288 -20.32 1.95 -40.02
CA CYS A 288 -21.62 2.60 -39.81
C CYS A 288 -21.46 4.12 -39.72
N PRO A 289 -22.14 4.93 -40.56
CA PRO A 289 -22.10 6.39 -40.46
C PRO A 289 -22.59 6.88 -39.09
N LEU A 290 -21.87 7.81 -38.46
CA LEU A 290 -22.23 8.32 -37.12
C LEU A 290 -23.55 9.09 -37.12
N ASN A 291 -23.92 9.74 -38.23
CA ASN A 291 -25.21 10.40 -38.38
C ASN A 291 -26.39 9.42 -38.39
N VAL A 292 -26.18 8.19 -38.88
CA VAL A 292 -27.16 7.09 -38.83
C VAL A 292 -27.17 6.50 -37.42
N LEU A 293 -26.01 6.22 -36.84
CA LEU A 293 -25.86 5.65 -35.51
C LEU A 293 -26.56 6.49 -34.41
N HIS A 294 -26.41 7.81 -34.48
CA HIS A 294 -26.99 8.77 -33.53
C HIS A 294 -28.35 9.33 -33.97
N SER A 295 -28.94 8.80 -35.04
CA SER A 295 -30.25 9.27 -35.50
C SER A 295 -31.35 8.91 -34.49
N PRO A 296 -32.26 9.85 -34.15
CA PRO A 296 -33.38 9.56 -33.25
C PRO A 296 -34.40 8.58 -33.86
N ARG A 297 -34.27 8.25 -35.16
CA ARG A 297 -35.15 7.29 -35.85
C ARG A 297 -34.68 5.85 -35.75
N THR A 298 -33.48 5.62 -35.20
CA THR A 298 -32.84 4.30 -35.14
C THR A 298 -32.61 3.89 -33.70
N SER A 299 -32.77 2.59 -33.41
CA SER A 299 -32.64 2.05 -32.06
C SER A 299 -31.34 1.25 -31.90
N TYR A 300 -30.26 1.69 -32.56
CA TYR A 300 -28.93 1.08 -32.40
C TYR A 300 -28.33 1.35 -31.01
N ILE A 301 -28.51 2.58 -30.50
CA ILE A 301 -28.12 2.96 -29.13
C ILE A 301 -29.38 3.10 -28.28
N CYS A 302 -29.57 2.20 -27.33
CA CYS A 302 -30.66 2.27 -26.35
C CYS A 302 -30.11 2.12 -24.93
N ASN A 303 -30.65 2.91 -23.99
CA ASN A 303 -30.19 2.96 -22.60
C ASN A 303 -28.68 3.16 -22.47
N ASP A 304 -28.10 4.01 -23.33
CA ASP A 304 -26.66 4.26 -23.43
C ASP A 304 -25.81 3.00 -23.71
N THR A 305 -26.39 2.02 -24.40
CA THR A 305 -25.73 0.77 -24.78
C THR A 305 -25.83 0.49 -26.28
N LEU A 306 -24.77 -0.11 -26.83
CA LEU A 306 -24.65 -0.55 -28.22
C LEU A 306 -24.42 -2.05 -28.24
N ALA A 307 -24.97 -2.78 -29.22
CA ALA A 307 -24.75 -4.22 -29.35
C ALA A 307 -24.18 -4.56 -30.74
N ILE A 308 -23.04 -5.25 -30.74
CA ILE A 308 -22.35 -5.72 -31.95
C ILE A 308 -22.27 -7.23 -31.91
N GLN A 309 -22.64 -7.88 -33.00
CA GLN A 309 -22.45 -9.30 -33.20
C GLN A 309 -21.33 -9.54 -34.22
N ALA A 310 -20.47 -10.52 -33.95
CA ALA A 310 -19.53 -11.04 -34.93
C ALA A 310 -19.74 -12.54 -35.10
N VAL A 311 -19.72 -12.99 -36.36
CA VAL A 311 -19.86 -14.41 -36.72
C VAL A 311 -18.73 -14.78 -37.67
N ILE A 312 -17.99 -15.82 -37.32
CA ILE A 312 -16.91 -16.39 -38.14
C ILE A 312 -17.41 -17.71 -38.72
N ASP A 313 -17.49 -17.76 -40.06
CA ASP A 313 -17.97 -18.96 -40.75
C ASP A 313 -16.89 -20.04 -40.79
N MET A 314 -17.08 -21.05 -39.95
CA MET A 314 -16.21 -22.21 -39.84
C MET A 314 -16.56 -23.32 -40.83
N LYS A 315 -17.66 -23.20 -41.59
CA LYS A 315 -17.99 -24.14 -42.66
C LYS A 315 -17.18 -23.77 -43.90
N ALA A 316 -16.15 -24.57 -44.17
CA ALA A 316 -15.38 -24.50 -45.41
C ALA A 316 -16.17 -25.12 -46.57
#